data_AF-A0A2X2IWH5-F1
#
_entry.id   AF-A0A2X2IWH5-F1
#
_cell.length_a   1.000
_cell.length_b   1.000
_cell.length_c   1.000
_cell.angle_alpha   90.00
_cell.angle_beta   90.00
_cell.angle_gamma   90.00
#
_symmetry.space_group_name_H-M   'P 1'
#
loop_
_entity.id
_entity.type
_entity.pdbx_description
1 polymer ?
#
loop_
_entity_poly.entity_id
_entity_poly.type
_entity_poly.pdbx_seq_one_letter_code
_entity_poly.pdbx_strand_id
1 'polypeptide(L)'
;MIIGKYYFKYHECTAMGDLPKSDDMLTLLDENKYRSSYWGNGEYRIEYDFFRTLLVLSNSGGTVSNELEIKKVGNKINIVLDDTCNFFYEKADSKISD
;
A
#
# COMPACT_ATOMS: atom_id res chain seq x y z
N MET A 1 -1.02 -16.65 4.49
CA MET A 1 -2.16 -16.53 3.54
C MET A 1 -2.15 -15.13 2.91
N ILE A 2 -2.46 -14.99 1.62
CA ILE A 2 -2.54 -13.66 0.98
C ILE A 2 -3.94 -13.08 1.22
N ILE A 3 -4.01 -11.87 1.78
CA ILE A 3 -5.26 -11.14 2.06
C ILE A 3 -5.60 -10.16 0.92
N GLY A 4 -4.57 -9.62 0.27
CA GLY A 4 -4.77 -8.72 -0.86
C GLY A 4 -3.50 -8.49 -1.68
N LYS A 5 -3.69 -8.22 -2.96
CA LYS A 5 -2.64 -7.77 -3.87
C LYS A 5 -3.06 -6.44 -4.47
N TYR A 6 -2.11 -5.52 -4.61
CA TYR A 6 -2.33 -4.17 -5.09
C TYR A 6 -1.21 -3.81 -6.07
N TYR A 7 -1.58 -3.33 -7.25
CA TYR A 7 -0.66 -2.90 -8.29
C TYR A 7 -0.43 -1.41 -8.20
N PHE A 8 0.84 -1.01 -8.31
CA PHE A 8 1.19 0.38 -8.49
C PHE A 8 0.57 0.92 -9.79
N LYS A 9 0.07 2.15 -9.75
CA LYS A 9 -0.54 2.81 -10.91
C LYS A 9 0.22 4.04 -11.33
N TYR A 10 0.39 4.97 -10.42
CA TYR A 10 1.10 6.22 -10.66
C TYR A 10 1.50 6.84 -9.33
N HIS A 11 2.34 7.86 -9.40
CA HIS A 11 2.71 8.67 -8.26
C HIS A 11 2.57 10.16 -8.60
N GLU A 12 2.32 10.98 -7.59
CA GLU A 12 2.39 12.44 -7.64
C GLU A 12 3.43 12.87 -6.63
N CYS A 13 4.65 13.08 -7.13
CA CYS A 13 5.83 13.37 -6.33
C CYS A 13 6.51 14.62 -6.84
N THR A 14 6.94 15.49 -5.93
CA THR A 14 7.91 16.55 -6.22
C THR A 14 9.35 16.10 -5.96
N ALA A 15 9.56 14.89 -5.42
CA ALA A 15 10.86 14.39 -5.01
C ALA A 15 11.70 13.84 -6.18
N MET A 16 13.03 14.06 -6.10
CA MET A 16 14.02 13.38 -6.94
C MET A 16 14.51 12.11 -6.23
N GLY A 17 14.33 10.94 -6.86
CA GLY A 17 14.76 9.65 -6.30
C GLY A 17 14.27 8.46 -7.12
N ASP A 18 14.64 7.24 -6.68
CA ASP A 18 14.11 6.01 -7.27
C ASP A 18 12.63 5.87 -6.92
N LEU A 19 11.80 5.82 -7.96
CA LEU A 19 10.35 5.71 -7.87
C LEU A 19 9.91 4.27 -8.16
N PRO A 20 8.79 3.82 -7.60
CA PRO A 20 8.24 2.53 -7.93
C PRO A 20 7.91 2.45 -9.42
N LYS A 21 8.20 1.29 -10.00
CA LYS A 21 7.97 0.97 -11.41
C LYS A 21 6.57 0.42 -11.61
N SER A 22 6.11 0.40 -12.87
CA SER A 22 4.76 -0.08 -13.23
C SER A 22 4.47 -1.53 -12.83
N ASP A 23 5.52 -2.33 -12.61
CA ASP A 23 5.44 -3.73 -12.18
C ASP A 23 5.48 -3.90 -10.65
N ASP A 24 5.60 -2.81 -9.89
CA ASP A 24 5.62 -2.89 -8.44
C ASP A 24 4.27 -3.31 -7.86
N MET A 25 4.34 -4.24 -6.91
CA MET A 25 3.18 -4.86 -6.30
C MET A 25 3.31 -4.85 -4.77
N LEU A 26 2.27 -4.38 -4.10
CA LEU A 26 2.09 -4.52 -2.65
C LEU A 26 1.19 -5.73 -2.38
N THR A 27 1.68 -6.67 -1.58
CA THR A 27 0.94 -7.85 -1.14
C THR A 27 0.73 -7.79 0.37
N LEU A 28 -0.52 -7.77 0.80
CA LEU A 28 -0.90 -7.93 2.20
C LEU A 28 -1.07 -9.42 2.51
N LEU A 29 -0.46 -9.85 3.61
CA LEU A 29 -0.47 -11.21 4.12
C LEU A 29 -1.28 -11.26 5.43
N ASP A 30 -1.62 -12.47 5.85
CA ASP A 30 -2.07 -12.74 7.21
C ASP A 30 -1.03 -12.33 8.26
N GLU A 31 -1.49 -12.32 9.51
CA GLU A 31 -0.68 -11.91 10.67
C GLU A 31 -0.12 -10.48 10.53
N ASN A 32 -0.84 -9.59 9.85
CA ASN A 32 -0.48 -8.19 9.74
C ASN A 32 0.89 -7.98 9.06
N LYS A 33 1.24 -8.80 8.07
CA LYS A 33 2.51 -8.71 7.32
C LYS A 33 2.30 -8.22 5.89
N TYR A 34 3.30 -7.57 5.31
CA TYR A 34 3.27 -7.19 3.89
C TYR A 34 4.56 -7.52 3.16
N ARG A 35 4.47 -7.59 1.84
CA ARG A 35 5.61 -7.68 0.92
C ARG A 35 5.42 -6.69 -0.22
N SER A 36 6.48 -5.97 -0.56
CA SER A 36 6.53 -5.03 -1.67
C SER A 36 7.88 -5.13 -2.36
N SER A 37 7.89 -5.10 -3.68
CA SER A 37 9.13 -5.03 -4.48
C SER A 37 9.87 -3.71 -4.30
N TYR A 38 9.15 -2.63 -3.99
CA TYR A 38 9.73 -1.30 -3.73
C TYR A 38 9.99 -1.07 -2.24
N TRP A 39 8.99 -1.30 -1.40
CA TRP A 39 9.11 -1.02 0.03
C TRP A 39 9.83 -2.14 0.81
N GLY A 40 10.02 -3.32 0.24
CA GLY A 40 10.53 -4.47 0.98
C GLY A 40 9.43 -5.18 1.79
N ASN A 41 9.83 -5.83 2.89
CA ASN A 41 8.94 -6.64 3.71
C ASN A 41 8.80 -6.03 5.11
N GLY A 42 7.62 -6.18 5.70
CA GLY A 42 7.38 -5.66 7.03
C GLY A 42 6.02 -6.03 7.59
N GLU A 43 5.59 -5.24 8.57
CA GLU A 43 4.30 -5.38 9.24
C GLU A 43 3.39 -4.22 8.89
N TYR A 44 2.08 -4.43 8.94
CA TYR A 44 1.09 -3.38 8.77
C TYR A 44 0.09 -3.37 9.91
N ARG A 45 -0.49 -2.21 10.21
CA ARG A 45 -1.69 -2.13 11.07
C ARG A 45 -2.76 -1.30 10.40
N ILE A 46 -4.02 -1.62 10.70
CA ILE A 46 -5.17 -0.88 10.22
C ILE A 46 -5.65 0.03 11.33
N GLU A 47 -5.64 1.34 11.10
CA GLU A 47 -6.22 2.34 12.00
C GLU A 47 -7.52 2.86 11.40
N TYR A 48 -8.55 2.95 12.24
CA TYR A 48 -9.85 3.47 11.84
C TYR A 48 -10.03 4.86 12.41
N ASP A 49 -10.17 5.84 11.54
CA ASP A 49 -10.54 7.21 11.90
C ASP A 49 -11.94 7.52 11.35
N PHE A 50 -12.60 8.53 11.91
CA PHE A 50 -13.97 8.91 11.56
C PHE A 50 -14.12 9.27 10.07
N PHE A 51 -13.06 9.77 9.43
CA PHE A 51 -13.06 10.19 8.03
C PHE A 51 -12.25 9.30 7.08
N ARG A 52 -11.36 8.43 7.61
CA ARG A 52 -10.45 7.62 6.78
C ARG A 52 -9.98 6.36 7.51
N THR A 53 -9.61 5.33 6.75
CA THR A 53 -8.91 4.14 7.27
C THR A 53 -7.44 4.26 6.87
N LEU A 54 -6.51 4.06 7.79
CA LEU A 54 -5.07 4.09 7.51
C LEU A 54 -4.50 2.67 7.59
N LEU A 55 -3.59 2.37 6.66
CA LEU A 55 -2.74 1.19 6.66
C LEU A 55 -1.31 1.65 6.93
N VAL A 56 -0.84 1.48 8.15
CA VAL A 56 0.50 1.90 8.53
C VAL A 56 1.47 0.78 8.22
N LEU A 57 2.43 0.99 7.32
CA LEU A 57 3.50 0.04 7.01
C LEU A 57 4.74 0.32 7.86
N SER A 58 5.21 -0.69 8.57
CA SER A 58 6.45 -0.70 9.34
C SER A 58 7.46 -1.61 8.66
N ASN A 59 8.56 -1.06 8.18
CA ASN A 59 9.62 -1.83 7.54
C ASN A 59 10.55 -2.51 8.57
N SER A 60 10.88 -3.78 8.37
CA SER A 60 11.82 -4.50 9.24
C SER A 60 13.27 -4.14 8.87
N GLY A 61 13.74 -2.94 9.21
CA GLY A 61 15.08 -2.51 8.84
C GLY A 61 15.58 -1.16 9.38
N GLY A 62 14.71 -0.30 9.91
CA GLY A 62 15.14 0.92 10.61
C GLY A 62 14.33 2.17 10.28
N THR A 63 13.88 2.82 11.35
CA THR A 63 13.55 4.27 11.50
C THR A 63 12.47 4.95 10.67
N VAL A 64 11.88 4.35 9.62
CA VAL A 64 10.79 5.01 8.87
C VAL A 64 9.56 4.09 8.78
N SER A 65 8.50 4.48 9.50
CA SER A 65 7.15 3.97 9.29
C SER A 65 6.46 4.84 8.26
N ASN A 66 5.88 4.24 7.21
CA ASN A 66 5.11 4.95 6.20
C ASN A 66 3.63 4.74 6.48
N GLU A 67 2.87 5.82 6.56
CA GLU A 67 1.43 5.75 6.70
C GLU A 67 0.78 5.77 5.31
N LEU A 68 -0.04 4.76 5.02
CA LEU A 68 -0.84 4.71 3.81
C LEU A 68 -2.29 5.04 4.14
N GLU A 69 -2.85 6.07 3.52
CA GLU A 69 -4.28 6.27 3.58
C GLU A 69 -5.01 5.29 2.67
N ILE A 70 -5.93 4.53 3.24
CA ILE A 70 -6.89 3.74 2.48
C ILE A 70 -8.15 4.57 2.22
N LYS A 71 -8.34 4.93 0.95
CA LYS A 71 -9.61 5.47 0.45
C LYS A 71 -10.47 4.33 -0.08
N LYS A 72 -11.55 4.02 0.65
CA LYS A 72 -12.56 3.06 0.19
C LYS A 72 -13.58 3.78 -0.71
N VAL A 73 -13.68 3.36 -1.98
CA VAL A 73 -14.69 3.85 -2.93
C VAL A 73 -15.56 2.66 -3.35
N GLY A 74 -16.70 2.50 -2.67
CA GLY A 74 -17.57 1.33 -2.86
C GLY A 74 -16.86 0.02 -2.49
N ASN A 75 -16.70 -0.87 -3.48
CA ASN A 75 -15.98 -2.14 -3.33
C ASN A 75 -14.47 -2.04 -3.67
N LYS A 76 -13.98 -0.86 -4.04
CA LYS A 76 -12.57 -0.62 -4.38
C LYS A 76 -11.81 -0.03 -3.19
N ILE A 77 -10.57 -0.46 -3.03
CA ILE A 77 -9.63 0.03 -2.01
C ILE A 77 -8.50 0.73 -2.78
N ASN A 78 -8.30 2.01 -2.51
CA ASN A 78 -7.18 2.81 -3.00
C ASN A 78 -6.24 3.10 -1.84
N ILE A 79 -4.94 2.94 -2.06
CA ILE A 79 -3.90 3.20 -1.06
C ILE A 79 -3.12 4.43 -1.52
N VAL A 80 -2.97 5.44 -0.65
CA VAL A 80 -2.38 6.77 -0.89
C VAL A 80 -1.26 7.04 0.13
N LEU A 81 -0.17 7.68 -0.25
CA LEU A 81 1.01 7.93 0.62
C LEU A 81 1.24 9.44 0.80
N ASP A 82 0.91 10.03 1.94
CA ASP A 82 1.52 11.27 2.46
C ASP A 82 1.48 12.60 1.63
N ASP A 83 1.77 13.72 2.31
CA ASP A 83 1.58 15.10 1.85
C ASP A 83 2.72 15.64 0.95
N THR A 84 3.81 14.88 0.78
CA THR A 84 4.96 15.28 -0.08
C THR A 84 5.14 14.42 -1.34
N CYS A 85 4.62 13.19 -1.34
CA CYS A 85 4.85 12.22 -2.40
C CYS A 85 3.79 11.12 -2.39
N ASN A 86 2.72 11.30 -3.16
CA ASN A 86 1.60 10.36 -3.21
C ASN A 86 1.87 9.19 -4.15
N PHE A 87 1.80 7.97 -3.65
CA PHE A 87 1.84 6.75 -4.48
C PHE A 87 0.46 6.09 -4.48
N PHE A 88 -0.02 5.75 -5.68
CA PHE A 88 -1.38 5.24 -5.88
C PHE A 88 -1.34 3.77 -6.28
N TYR A 89 -2.03 2.94 -5.51
CA TYR A 89 -2.19 1.51 -5.80
C TYR A 89 -3.66 1.13 -5.97
N GLU A 90 -3.94 0.21 -6.89
CA GLU A 90 -5.27 -0.38 -7.12
C GLU A 90 -5.24 -1.87 -6.79
N LYS A 91 -6.29 -2.39 -6.15
CA LYS A 91 -6.43 -3.82 -5.87
C LYS A 91 -6.36 -4.62 -7.18
N ALA A 92 -5.53 -5.66 -7.20
CA ALA A 92 -5.58 -6.68 -8.24
C ALA A 92 -6.96 -7.34 -8.16
N ASP A 93 -7.77 -7.22 -9.20
CA ASP A 93 -9.02 -7.98 -9.26
C ASP A 93 -8.67 -9.45 -9.06
N SER A 94 -9.20 -10.03 -7.98
CA SER A 94 -9.27 -11.47 -7.87
C SER A 94 -10.21 -11.89 -9.00
N LYS A 95 -9.67 -12.27 -10.16
CA LYS A 95 -10.36 -13.23 -10.99
C LYS A 95 -10.46 -14.49 -10.13
N ILE A 96 -11.55 -14.58 -9.36
CA ILE A 96 -12.09 -15.84 -8.93
C ILE A 96 -12.35 -16.56 -10.25
N SER A 97 -11.41 -17.43 -10.60
CA SER A 97 -11.61 -18.38 -11.67
C SER A 97 -12.45 -19.46 -11.00
N ASP A 98 -13.76 -19.44 -11.28
CA ASP A 98 -14.66 -20.54 -10.94
C ASP A 98 -14.15 -21.86 -11.56
#